data_AF-A0A7W7IA98-F1
#
_entry.id   AF-A0A7W7IA98-F1
#
_cell.length_a   1.000
_cell.length_b   1.000
_cell.length_c   1.000
_cell.angle_alpha   90.00
_cell.angle_beta   90.00
_cell.angle_gamma   90.00
#
_symmetry.space_group_name_H-M   'P 1'
#
loop_
_entity.id
_entity.type
_entity.pdbx_description
1 polymer ?
#
loop_
_entity_poly.entity_id
_entity_poly.type
_entity_poly.pdbx_seq_one_letter_code
_entity_poly.pdbx_strand_id
1 'polypeptide(L)'
;MIPRKAILAGVAVIFLGTVLLVAVFGFVQDPETEPGAAATAFSWVLGTIVRATGGYVAGRLSVRTGGKGRVAGAGAIAGAVAYTLFLTLMVALAVLGGDPGFSIGDVAGLLVWTAQAALGGGLAAVLHRKRIASELQTSAWAYG
;
A
#
# COMPACT_ATOMS: atom_id res chain seq x y z
N MET A 1 -1.26 3.40 -22.02
CA MET A 1 -0.41 2.61 -21.11
C MET A 1 -0.45 3.24 -19.72
N ILE A 2 -0.33 2.45 -18.65
CA ILE A 2 -0.23 2.98 -17.28
C ILE A 2 1.22 3.42 -17.03
N PRO A 3 1.48 4.63 -16.52
CA PRO A 3 2.84 5.14 -16.36
C PRO A 3 3.57 4.40 -15.24
N ARG A 4 4.63 3.67 -15.60
CA ARG A 4 5.44 2.87 -14.67
C ARG A 4 5.98 3.70 -13.50
N LYS A 5 6.40 4.95 -13.75
CA LYS A 5 6.90 5.88 -12.70
C LYS A 5 5.83 6.16 -11.63
N ALA A 6 4.56 6.27 -12.01
CA ALA A 6 3.46 6.50 -11.07
C ALA A 6 3.22 5.28 -10.19
N ILE A 7 3.23 4.08 -10.79
CA ILE A 7 3.11 2.82 -10.06
C ILE A 7 4.27 2.70 -9.07
N LEU A 8 5.52 2.88 -9.51
CA LEU A 8 6.70 2.78 -8.65
C LEU A 8 6.67 3.76 -7.47
N ALA A 9 6.23 5.00 -7.69
CA ALA A 9 6.08 5.98 -6.62
C ALA A 9 5.01 5.55 -5.60
N GLY A 10 3.86 5.07 -6.06
CA GLY A 10 2.84 4.51 -5.18
C GLY A 10 3.36 3.28 -4.42
N VAL A 11 4.09 2.40 -5.10
CA VAL A 11 4.70 1.21 -4.48
C VAL A 11 5.66 1.59 -3.37
N ALA A 12 6.55 2.56 -3.61
CA ALA A 12 7.50 3.04 -2.62
C ALA A 12 6.79 3.61 -1.37
N VAL A 13 5.72 4.40 -1.56
CA VAL A 13 4.93 4.96 -0.45
C VAL A 13 4.28 3.87 0.40
N ILE A 14 3.66 2.87 -0.24
CA ILE A 14 3.02 1.77 0.51
C ILE A 14 4.09 0.96 1.22
N PHE A 15 5.14 0.55 0.52
CA PHE A 15 6.19 -0.30 1.08
C PHE A 15 6.88 0.37 2.28
N LEU A 16 7.37 1.61 2.11
CA LEU A 16 8.03 2.35 3.19
C LEU A 16 7.07 2.65 4.35
N GLY A 17 5.81 3.00 4.06
CA GLY A 17 4.81 3.24 5.08
C GLY A 17 4.47 1.98 5.87
N THR A 18 4.40 0.82 5.21
CA THR A 18 4.15 -0.47 5.88
C THR A 18 5.36 -0.89 6.72
N VAL A 19 6.59 -0.73 6.22
CA VAL A 19 7.81 -0.99 7.00
C VAL A 19 7.87 -0.07 8.23
N LEU A 20 7.56 1.22 8.08
CA LEU A 20 7.53 2.16 9.21
C LEU A 20 6.47 1.75 10.24
N LEU A 21 5.27 1.36 9.81
CA LEU A 21 4.24 0.87 10.73
C LEU A 21 4.71 -0.36 11.50
N VAL A 22 5.29 -1.34 10.81
CA VAL A 22 5.81 -2.56 11.44
C VAL A 22 6.92 -2.23 12.44
N ALA A 23 7.84 -1.34 12.09
CA ALA A 23 8.90 -0.90 13.00
C ALA A 23 8.31 -0.21 14.24
N VAL A 24 7.40 0.76 14.07
CA VAL A 24 6.78 1.49 15.19
C VAL A 24 5.98 0.55 16.08
N PHE A 25 5.13 -0.30 15.52
CA PHE A 25 4.36 -1.26 16.32
C PHE A 25 5.26 -2.31 16.98
N GLY A 26 6.31 -2.77 16.29
CA GLY A 26 7.30 -3.71 16.83
C GLY A 26 8.13 -3.14 17.98
N PHE A 27 8.38 -1.82 18.02
CA PHE A 27 9.05 -1.16 19.16
C PHE A 27 8.11 -0.85 20.33
N VAL A 28 6.81 -0.70 20.06
CA VAL A 28 5.81 -0.32 21.06
C VAL A 28 5.17 -1.54 21.72
N GLN A 29 5.18 -2.69 21.05
CA GLN A 29 4.59 -3.93 21.55
C GLN A 29 5.63 -4.82 22.23
N ASP A 30 5.28 -5.32 23.42
CA ASP A 30 6.09 -6.32 24.11
C ASP A 30 5.95 -7.66 23.35
N PRO A 31 7.05 -8.27 22.87
CA PRO A 31 6.99 -9.46 22.02
C PRO A 31 6.31 -10.68 22.69
N GLU A 32 6.24 -10.70 24.01
CA GLU A 32 5.60 -11.79 24.78
C GLU A 32 4.10 -11.55 25.04
N THR A 33 3.57 -10.38 24.68
CA THR A 33 2.14 -10.07 24.87
C THR A 33 1.38 -10.14 23.55
N GLU A 34 0.26 -10.88 23.56
CA GLU A 34 -0.65 -10.87 22.43
C GLU A 34 -1.16 -9.44 22.17
N PRO A 35 -1.18 -8.98 20.91
CA PRO A 35 -1.70 -7.65 20.57
C PRO A 35 -3.17 -7.53 21.02
N GLY A 36 -3.42 -6.64 21.98
CA GLY A 36 -4.79 -6.36 22.42
C GLY A 36 -5.66 -5.87 21.25
N ALA A 37 -6.97 -6.10 21.33
CA ALA A 37 -7.93 -5.78 20.25
C ALA A 37 -7.82 -4.33 19.74
N ALA A 38 -7.54 -3.37 20.62
CA ALA A 38 -7.31 -1.98 20.25
C ALA A 38 -6.08 -1.81 19.35
N ALA A 39 -4.94 -2.41 19.72
CA ALA A 39 -3.71 -2.36 18.92
C ALA A 39 -3.91 -2.97 17.53
N THR A 40 -4.62 -4.10 17.46
CA THR A 40 -4.98 -4.76 16.20
C THR A 40 -5.89 -3.89 15.33
N ALA A 41 -6.88 -3.22 15.92
CA ALA A 41 -7.74 -2.30 15.18
C ALA A 41 -6.97 -1.08 14.66
N PHE A 42 -6.07 -0.50 15.48
CA PHE A 42 -5.23 0.64 15.09
C PHE A 42 -4.27 0.28 13.95
N SER A 43 -3.61 -0.87 14.02
CA SER A 43 -2.70 -1.34 12.96
C SER A 43 -3.45 -1.58 11.64
N TRP A 44 -4.67 -2.10 11.71
CA TRP A 44 -5.57 -2.26 10.57
C TRP A 44 -5.90 -0.93 9.89
N VAL A 45 -6.33 0.05 10.68
CA VAL A 45 -6.71 1.39 10.19
C VAL A 45 -5.51 2.08 9.56
N LEU A 46 -4.38 2.14 10.26
CA LEU A 46 -3.17 2.78 9.77
C LEU A 46 -2.62 2.08 8.53
N GLY A 47 -2.62 0.74 8.51
CA GLY A 47 -2.24 -0.03 7.34
C GLY A 47 -3.15 0.26 6.13
N THR A 48 -4.44 0.49 6.36
CA THR A 48 -5.38 0.87 5.30
C THR A 48 -5.10 2.27 4.78
N ILE A 49 -4.79 3.22 5.67
CA ILE A 49 -4.42 4.60 5.31
C ILE A 49 -3.16 4.62 4.46
N VAL A 50 -2.12 3.87 4.82
CA VAL A 50 -0.87 3.77 4.04
C VAL A 50 -1.15 3.26 2.63
N ARG A 51 -1.94 2.17 2.52
CA ARG A 51 -2.32 1.57 1.23
C ARG A 51 -3.14 2.54 0.37
N ALA A 52 -4.10 3.24 0.97
CA ALA A 52 -4.88 4.29 0.31
C ALA A 52 -4.00 5.46 -0.16
N THR A 53 -3.01 5.87 0.65
CA THR A 53 -2.11 6.99 0.35
C THR A 53 -1.20 6.67 -0.83
N GLY A 54 -0.61 5.48 -0.89
CA GLY A 54 0.20 5.11 -2.05
C GLY A 54 -0.62 4.88 -3.31
N GLY A 55 -1.86 4.36 -3.18
CA GLY A 55 -2.81 4.32 -4.29
C GLY A 55 -3.21 5.72 -4.80
N TYR A 56 -3.40 6.68 -3.88
CA TYR A 56 -3.61 8.09 -4.21
C TYR A 56 -2.42 8.68 -4.97
N VAL A 57 -1.18 8.43 -4.53
CA VAL A 57 0.03 8.91 -5.21
C VAL A 57 0.15 8.31 -6.61
N ALA A 58 -0.05 7.00 -6.76
CA ALA A 58 -0.05 6.34 -8.06
C ALA A 58 -1.17 6.88 -8.97
N GLY A 59 -2.36 7.09 -8.42
CA GLY A 59 -3.48 7.71 -9.11
C GLY A 59 -3.14 9.12 -9.58
N ARG A 60 -2.62 9.96 -8.68
CA ARG A 60 -2.24 11.36 -8.93
C ARG A 60 -1.26 11.50 -10.07
N LEU A 61 -0.20 10.71 -10.06
CA LEU A 61 0.82 10.70 -11.11
C LEU A 61 0.30 10.09 -12.42
N SER A 62 -0.77 9.30 -12.37
CA SER A 62 -1.37 8.68 -13.56
C SER A 62 -2.43 9.55 -14.24
N VAL A 63 -3.00 10.57 -13.57
CA VAL A 63 -4.06 11.41 -14.15
C VAL A 63 -3.60 12.18 -15.39
N ARG A 64 -2.31 12.53 -15.51
CA ARG A 64 -1.75 13.15 -16.72
C ARG A 64 -1.73 12.23 -17.96
N THR A 65 -1.94 10.92 -17.78
CA THR A 65 -1.66 9.91 -18.82
C THR A 65 -2.88 9.06 -19.23
N GLY A 66 -4.07 9.29 -18.67
CA GLY A 66 -5.23 8.53 -19.12
C GLY A 66 -6.55 8.64 -18.36
N GLY A 67 -7.55 7.96 -18.93
CA GLY A 67 -8.93 7.92 -18.44
C GLY A 67 -9.13 7.14 -17.13
N LYS A 68 -10.36 7.16 -16.61
CA LYS A 68 -10.79 6.64 -15.29
C LYS A 68 -10.19 5.28 -14.92
N GLY A 69 -10.26 4.30 -15.84
CA GLY A 69 -9.77 2.94 -15.59
C GLY A 69 -8.24 2.84 -15.41
N ARG A 70 -7.46 3.73 -16.03
CA ARG A 70 -5.99 3.71 -15.89
C ARG A 70 -5.52 4.27 -14.55
N VAL A 71 -6.22 5.27 -14.03
CA VAL A 71 -5.95 5.88 -12.72
C VAL A 71 -6.26 4.90 -11.59
N ALA A 72 -7.42 4.25 -11.67
CA ALA A 72 -7.80 3.19 -10.73
C ALA A 72 -6.87 1.98 -10.83
N GLY A 73 -6.53 1.56 -12.06
CA GLY A 73 -5.58 0.48 -12.30
C GLY A 73 -4.19 0.76 -11.75
N ALA A 74 -3.69 1.99 -11.87
CA ALA A 74 -2.39 2.36 -11.29
C ALA A 74 -2.38 2.25 -9.77
N GLY A 75 -3.43 2.72 -9.10
CA GLY A 75 -3.59 2.59 -7.65
C GLY A 75 -3.69 1.13 -7.20
N ALA A 76 -4.46 0.32 -7.93
CA ALA A 76 -4.62 -1.11 -7.64
C ALA A 76 -3.32 -1.90 -7.84
N ILE A 77 -2.60 -1.65 -8.94
CA ILE A 77 -1.31 -2.30 -9.20
C ILE A 77 -0.27 -1.88 -8.16
N ALA A 78 -0.23 -0.59 -7.79
CA ALA A 78 0.68 -0.12 -6.74
C ALA A 78 0.41 -0.81 -5.40
N GLY A 79 -0.87 -0.93 -5.02
CA GLY A 79 -1.30 -1.66 -3.82
C GLY A 79 -0.87 -3.12 -3.82
N ALA A 80 -1.14 -3.84 -4.91
CA ALA A 80 -0.78 -5.25 -5.04
C ALA A 80 0.74 -5.45 -4.98
N VAL A 81 1.49 -4.74 -5.82
CA VAL A 81 2.95 -4.91 -5.93
C VAL A 81 3.66 -4.59 -4.62
N ALA A 82 3.30 -3.48 -3.97
CA ALA A 82 3.94 -3.10 -2.72
C ALA A 82 3.71 -4.11 -1.60
N TYR A 83 2.48 -4.62 -1.51
CA TYR A 83 2.13 -5.56 -0.45
C TYR A 83 2.77 -6.93 -0.71
N THR A 84 2.83 -7.38 -1.96
CA THR A 84 3.61 -8.58 -2.32
C THR A 84 5.08 -8.43 -1.94
N LEU A 85 5.73 -7.30 -2.26
CA LEU A 85 7.12 -7.03 -1.89
C LEU A 85 7.34 -7.04 -0.37
N PHE A 86 6.43 -6.41 0.37
CA PHE A 86 6.47 -6.37 1.83
C PHE A 86 6.40 -7.78 2.42
N LEU A 87 5.50 -8.62 1.92
CA LEU A 87 5.37 -9.99 2.40
C LEU A 87 6.59 -10.84 2.04
N THR A 88 7.11 -10.74 0.81
CA THR A 88 8.33 -11.44 0.42
C THR A 88 9.50 -11.08 1.34
N LEU A 89 9.60 -9.80 1.75
CA LEU A 89 10.58 -9.38 2.74
C LEU A 89 10.33 -10.05 4.10
N MET A 90 9.10 -10.09 4.60
CA MET A 90 8.79 -10.75 5.88
C MET A 90 9.13 -12.24 5.84
N VAL A 91 8.82 -12.94 4.73
CA VAL A 91 9.21 -14.35 4.53
C VAL A 91 10.71 -14.51 4.61
N ALA A 92 11.46 -13.68 3.87
CA ALA A 92 12.90 -13.75 3.83
C ALA A 92 13.51 -13.51 5.23
N LEU A 93 12.97 -12.56 5.98
CA LEU A 93 13.41 -12.28 7.35
C LEU A 93 13.09 -13.43 8.31
N ALA A 94 11.91 -14.06 8.21
CA ALA A 94 11.55 -15.22 9.02
C ALA A 94 12.49 -16.41 8.76
N VAL A 95 12.79 -16.68 7.48
CA VAL A 95 13.74 -17.72 7.07
C VAL A 95 15.14 -17.43 7.60
N LEU A 96 15.61 -16.18 7.50
CA LEU A 96 16.92 -15.77 8.04
C LEU A 96 16.96 -15.79 9.57
N GLY A 97 15.83 -15.56 10.24
CA GLY A 97 15.66 -15.61 11.68
C GLY A 97 15.50 -17.02 12.26
N GLY A 98 15.44 -18.05 11.41
CA GLY A 98 15.36 -19.45 11.83
C GLY A 98 13.95 -19.93 12.18
N ASP A 99 12.90 -19.21 11.78
CA ASP A 99 11.50 -19.58 12.01
C ASP A 99 10.84 -20.05 10.69
N PRO A 100 10.77 -21.36 10.40
CA PRO A 100 10.42 -21.87 9.07
C PRO A 100 8.92 -22.15 8.87
N GLY A 101 8.04 -21.68 9.75
CA GLY A 101 6.62 -22.06 9.75
C GLY A 101 5.71 -21.26 8.82
N PHE A 102 5.86 -21.34 7.49
CA PHE A 102 4.87 -20.77 6.56
C PHE A 102 3.59 -21.61 6.57
N SER A 103 2.56 -21.15 7.28
CA SER A 103 1.28 -21.86 7.35
C SER A 103 0.39 -21.56 6.14
N ILE A 104 -0.57 -22.44 5.85
CA ILE A 104 -1.62 -22.18 4.83
C ILE A 104 -2.43 -20.92 5.19
N GLY A 105 -2.57 -20.62 6.49
CA GLY A 105 -3.18 -19.38 6.98
C GLY A 105 -2.42 -18.14 6.54
N ASP A 106 -1.09 -18.20 6.51
CA ASP A 106 -0.23 -17.09 6.05
C ASP A 106 -0.36 -16.88 4.54
N VAL A 107 -0.48 -17.97 3.76
CA VAL A 107 -0.69 -17.91 2.32
C VAL A 107 -2.10 -17.41 1.96
N ALA A 108 -3.13 -17.84 2.68
CA ALA A 108 -4.50 -17.34 2.48
C ALA A 108 -4.60 -15.87 2.91
N GLY A 109 -3.99 -15.50 4.04
CA GLY A 109 -3.81 -14.12 4.46
C GLY A 109 -3.12 -13.31 3.37
N LEU A 110 -2.06 -13.83 2.76
CA LEU A 110 -1.30 -13.20 1.68
C LEU A 110 -2.22 -12.68 0.57
N LEU A 111 -3.13 -13.52 0.10
CA LEU A 111 -4.07 -13.20 -0.97
C LEU A 111 -5.09 -12.16 -0.51
N VAL A 112 -5.67 -12.34 0.69
CA VAL A 112 -6.67 -11.44 1.25
C VAL A 112 -6.10 -10.04 1.44
N TRP A 113 -4.91 -9.93 2.03
CA TRP A 113 -4.28 -8.66 2.33
C TRP A 113 -3.75 -7.95 1.07
N THR A 114 -3.24 -8.70 0.09
CA THR A 114 -2.85 -8.17 -1.23
C THR A 114 -4.07 -7.64 -1.97
N ALA A 115 -5.18 -8.39 -1.96
CA ALA A 115 -6.44 -7.94 -2.54
C ALA A 115 -6.98 -6.69 -1.84
N GLN A 116 -6.92 -6.64 -0.51
CA GLN A 116 -7.32 -5.46 0.26
C GLN A 116 -6.43 -4.24 -0.09
N ALA A 117 -5.13 -4.44 -0.30
CA ALA A 117 -4.22 -3.37 -0.71
C ALA A 117 -4.53 -2.85 -2.12
N ALA A 118 -4.81 -3.75 -3.06
CA ALA A 118 -5.23 -3.40 -4.41
C ALA A 118 -6.57 -2.64 -4.42
N LEU A 119 -7.55 -3.11 -3.65
CA LEU A 119 -8.86 -2.47 -3.53
C LEU A 119 -8.76 -1.10 -2.86
N GLY A 120 -8.01 -0.98 -1.76
CA GLY A 120 -7.80 0.30 -1.06
C GLY A 120 -7.10 1.32 -1.95
N GLY A 121 -6.05 0.91 -2.67
CA GLY A 121 -5.33 1.78 -3.58
C GLY A 121 -6.15 2.22 -4.79
N GLY A 122 -6.92 1.30 -5.38
CA GLY A 122 -7.85 1.60 -6.48
C GLY A 122 -9.00 2.52 -6.05
N LEU A 123 -9.61 2.26 -4.89
CA LEU A 123 -10.72 3.03 -4.36
C LEU A 123 -10.30 4.46 -4.02
N ALA A 124 -9.16 4.65 -3.35
CA ALA A 124 -8.63 5.98 -3.04
C ALA A 124 -8.38 6.81 -4.31
N ALA A 125 -7.82 6.19 -5.35
CA ALA A 125 -7.60 6.82 -6.64
C ALA A 125 -8.91 7.22 -7.35
N VAL A 126 -9.99 6.45 -7.17
CA VAL A 126 -11.32 6.75 -7.70
C VAL A 126 -12.00 7.88 -6.92
N LEU A 127 -12.03 7.78 -5.60
CA LEU A 127 -12.71 8.74 -4.72
C LEU A 127 -12.09 10.13 -4.82
N HIS A 128 -10.76 10.21 -4.87
CA HIS A 128 -10.07 11.50 -4.94
C HIS A 128 -9.82 11.98 -6.36
N ARG A 129 -10.33 11.31 -7.40
CA ARG A 129 -10.07 11.66 -8.80
C ARG A 129 -10.41 13.10 -9.15
N LYS A 130 -11.55 13.62 -8.67
CA LYS A 130 -11.97 15.01 -8.95
C LYS A 130 -10.98 16.01 -8.35
N ARG A 131 -10.55 15.76 -7.12
CA ARG A 131 -9.54 16.57 -6.41
C ARG A 131 -8.16 16.49 -7.07
N ILE A 132 -7.74 15.29 -7.48
CA ILE A 132 -6.51 15.07 -8.22
C ILE A 132 -6.54 15.83 -9.56
N ALA A 133 -7.67 15.77 -10.28
CA ALA A 133 -7.83 16.46 -11.54
C ALA A 133 -7.83 17.99 -11.39
N SER A 134 -8.46 18.52 -10.33
CA SER A 134 -8.45 19.96 -10.05
C SER A 134 -7.08 20.47 -9.58
N GLU A 135 -6.35 19.70 -8.77
CA GLU A 135 -4.99 20.04 -8.34
C GLU A 135 -4.03 20.10 -9.54
N LEU A 136 -4.22 19.25 -10.56
CA LEU A 136 -3.42 19.30 -11.78
C LEU A 136 -3.69 20.52 -12.66
N GLN A 137 -4.88 21.12 -12.59
CA GLN A 137 -5.21 22.35 -13.32
C GLN A 137 -4.64 23.61 -12.64
N THR A 138 -4.40 23.57 -11.32
CA THR A 138 -3.95 24.73 -10.53
C THR A 138 -2.48 24.65 -10.11
N SER A 139 -1.83 23.49 -10.21
CA SER A 139 -0.43 23.33 -9.83
C SER A 139 0.51 23.85 -10.92
N ALA A 140 1.20 24.96 -10.65
CA ALA A 140 2.28 25.51 -11.51
C ALA A 140 3.42 24.50 -11.78
N TRP A 141 3.51 23.42 -11.00
CA TRP A 141 4.41 22.28 -11.19
C TRP A 141 3.92 21.27 -12.25
N ALA A 142 2.87 21.61 -13.02
CA ALA A 142 2.36 20.78 -14.12
C ALA A 142 3.05 20.98 -15.47
N TYR A 143 3.93 21.97 -15.58
CA TYR A 143 4.66 22.33 -16.80
C TYR A 143 6.15 21.97 -16.77
N GLY A 144 6.52 20.87 -16.11
CA GLY A 144 7.88 20.29 -16.11
C GLY A 144 7.84 18.81 -16.37
#